data_AF-A0A3C1HCS5-F1
#
_entry.id   AF-A0A3C1HCS5-F1
#
_cell.length_a   1.000
_cell.length_b   1.000
_cell.length_c   1.000
_cell.angle_alpha   90.00
_cell.angle_beta   90.00
_cell.angle_gamma   90.00
#
_symmetry.space_group_name_H-M   'P 1'
#
loop_
_entity.id
_entity.type
_entity.pdbx_description
1 polymer ?
#
loop_
_entity_poly.entity_id
_entity_poly.type
_entity_poly.pdbx_seq_one_letter_code
_entity_poly.pdbx_strand_id
1 'polypeptide(L)' 'MNTGITAINEEVQKAGAFIRPLFAEMGRVVIGQNYLLERLVIGMLTNGHVLLEGVPGLAKTLSVKTLAACLSV' A
#
# COMPACT_ATOMS: atom_id res chain seq x y z
N MET A 1 22.59 -25.05 3.38
CA MET A 1 22.50 -23.61 3.71
C MET A 1 21.44 -22.84 2.89
N ASN A 2 21.02 -23.29 1.70
CA ASN A 2 19.96 -22.60 0.91
C ASN A 2 18.52 -22.83 1.39
N THR A 3 18.24 -23.92 2.12
CA THR A 3 16.86 -24.29 2.50
C THR A 3 16.17 -23.26 3.40
N GLY A 4 16.93 -22.59 4.26
CA GLY A 4 16.39 -21.55 5.14
C GLY A 4 15.99 -20.27 4.41
N ILE A 5 16.75 -19.86 3.39
CA ILE A 5 16.44 -18.66 2.59
C ILE A 5 15.17 -18.89 1.77
N THR A 6 15.02 -20.09 1.17
CA THR A 6 13.82 -20.45 0.40
C THR A 6 12.57 -20.42 1.26
N ALA A 7 12.60 -21.02 2.45
CA ALA A 7 11.45 -21.04 3.37
C ALA A 7 11.04 -19.64 3.83
N ILE A 8 11.99 -18.78 4.17
CA ILE A 8 11.71 -17.38 4.55
C ILE A 8 11.07 -16.63 3.37
N ASN A 9 11.60 -16.80 2.17
CA ASN A 9 11.06 -16.13 0.99
C ASN A 9 9.61 -16.57 0.69
N GLU A 10 9.29 -17.85 0.86
CA GLU A 10 7.92 -18.35 0.72
C GLU A 10 6.96 -17.72 1.72
N GLU A 11 7.35 -17.61 2.99
CA GLU A 11 6.53 -16.97 4.01
C GLU A 11 6.32 -15.48 3.75
N VAL A 12 7.36 -14.77 3.29
CA VAL A 12 7.26 -13.36 2.87
C VAL A 12 6.30 -13.21 1.69
N GLN A 13 6.36 -14.10 0.70
CA GLN A 13 5.45 -14.06 -0.45
C GLN A 13 4.00 -14.29 -0.04
N LYS A 14 3.73 -15.26 0.85
CA LYS A 14 2.39 -15.53 1.38
C LYS A 14 1.86 -14.33 2.15
N ALA A 15 2.66 -13.79 3.08
CA ALA A 15 2.28 -12.63 3.89
C ALA A 15 2.01 -11.38 3.03
N GLY A 16 2.80 -11.16 1.97
CA GLY A 16 2.68 -10.01 1.08
C GLY A 16 1.70 -10.18 -0.09
N ALA A 17 1.01 -11.32 -0.22
CA ALA A 17 0.21 -11.64 -1.40
C ALA A 17 -0.91 -10.61 -1.69
N PHE A 18 -1.46 -9.97 -0.65
CA PHE A 18 -2.53 -8.98 -0.77
C PHE A 18 -2.06 -7.62 -1.28
N ILE A 19 -0.75 -7.32 -1.25
CA ILE A 19 -0.22 -5.99 -1.55
C ILE A 19 -0.45 -5.62 -3.02
N ARG A 20 -0.23 -6.56 -3.95
CA ARG A 20 -0.44 -6.31 -5.39
C ARG A 20 -1.91 -6.05 -5.73
N PRO A 21 -2.88 -6.89 -5.30
CA PRO A 21 -4.31 -6.61 -5.45
C PRO A 21 -4.72 -5.26 -4.86
N LEU A 22 -4.22 -4.91 -3.67
CA LEU A 22 -4.52 -3.64 -3.01
C LEU A 22 -4.12 -2.44 -3.89
N PHE A 23 -2.88 -2.43 -4.40
CA PHE A 23 -2.44 -1.36 -5.29
C PHE A 23 -3.23 -1.31 -6.60
N ALA A 24 -3.62 -2.46 -7.15
CA ALA A 24 -4.44 -2.53 -8.35
C ALA A 24 -5.80 -1.84 -8.14
N GLU A 25 -6.50 -2.16 -7.06
CA GLU A 25 -7.80 -1.55 -6.74
C GLU A 25 -7.67 -0.05 -6.43
N MET A 26 -6.65 0.34 -5.65
CA MET A 26 -6.40 1.76 -5.37
C MET A 26 -6.08 2.55 -6.66
N GLY A 27 -5.36 1.95 -7.59
CA GLY A 27 -5.01 2.51 -8.89
C GLY A 27 -6.18 2.70 -9.85
N ARG A 28 -7.35 2.07 -9.60
CA ARG A 28 -8.57 2.32 -10.39
C ARG A 28 -9.19 3.68 -10.07
N VAL A 29 -8.95 4.20 -8.87
CA VAL A 29 -9.55 5.45 -8.37
C VAL A 29 -8.53 6.59 -8.36
N VAL A 30 -7.28 6.30 -8.00
CA VAL A 30 -6.22 7.32 -7.88
C VAL A 30 -5.21 7.14 -9.00
N ILE A 31 -5.20 8.07 -9.95
CA ILE A 31 -4.32 8.04 -11.13
C ILE A 31 -3.08 8.90 -10.90
N GLY A 32 -1.91 8.37 -11.28
CA GLY A 32 -0.64 9.14 -11.31
C GLY A 32 -0.01 9.38 -9.94
N GLN A 33 -0.53 8.79 -8.86
CA GLN A 33 -0.06 8.98 -7.48
C GLN A 33 0.57 7.72 -6.87
N ASN A 34 1.24 6.88 -7.66
CA ASN A 34 1.84 5.62 -7.20
C ASN A 34 2.76 5.83 -5.99
N TYR A 35 3.57 6.90 -6.03
CA TYR A 35 4.46 7.23 -4.93
C TYR A 35 3.68 7.39 -3.61
N LEU A 36 2.66 8.24 -3.61
CA LEU A 36 1.81 8.49 -2.44
C LEU A 36 1.15 7.19 -1.93
N LEU A 37 0.55 6.39 -2.81
CA LEU A 37 -0.14 5.16 -2.41
C LEU A 37 0.83 4.19 -1.72
N GLU A 38 2.04 4.01 -2.26
CA GLU A 38 3.06 3.16 -1.65
C GLU A 38 3.42 3.60 -0.23
N ARG A 39 3.56 4.91 0.03
CA ARG A 39 3.97 5.42 1.35
C ARG A 39 2.83 5.28 2.36
N LEU A 40 1.59 5.42 1.92
CA LEU A 40 0.42 5.16 2.77
C LEU A 40 0.35 3.69 3.19
N VAL A 41 0.57 2.76 2.24
CA VAL A 41 0.59 1.32 2.55
C VAL A 41 1.76 0.98 3.47
N ILE A 42 2.96 1.49 3.19
CA ILE A 42 4.14 1.27 4.06
C ILE A 42 3.89 1.83 5.47
N GLY A 43 3.34 3.04 5.60
CA GLY A 43 3.03 3.65 6.89
C GLY A 43 2.05 2.80 7.69
N MET A 44 0.99 2.32 7.04
CA MET A 44 0.03 1.40 7.67
C MET A 44 0.70 0.09 8.13
N LEU A 45 1.45 -0.59 7.26
CA LEU A 45 2.06 -1.89 7.58
C LEU A 45 3.09 -1.81 8.71
N THR A 46 3.73 -0.65 8.86
CA THR A 46 4.73 -0.40 9.90
C THR A 46 4.13 0.25 11.15
N ASN A 47 2.82 0.49 11.18
CA ASN A 47 2.14 1.27 12.22
C ASN A 47 2.78 2.66 12.43
N GLY A 48 3.28 3.25 11.34
CA GLY A 48 3.87 4.58 11.30
C GLY A 48 2.84 5.68 10.98
N HIS A 49 3.30 6.93 11.03
CA HIS A 49 2.48 8.10 10.71
C HIS A 49 2.98 8.78 9.44
N VAL A 50 2.05 9.26 8.61
CA VAL A 50 2.33 9.96 7.36
C VAL A 50 1.68 11.33 7.38
N LEU A 51 2.45 12.38 7.11
CA LEU A 51 1.94 13.73 6.86
C LEU A 51 1.79 13.94 5.35
N LEU A 52 0.60 14.38 4.92
CA LEU A 52 0.27 14.60 3.52
C LEU A 52 0.21 16.10 3.21
N GLU A 53 1.30 16.65 2.68
CA GLU A 53 1.41 18.05 2.30
C GLU A 53 1.32 18.26 0.77
N GLY A 54 0.85 19.44 0.35
CA GLY A 54 0.88 19.88 -1.04
C GLY A 54 -0.33 20.75 -1.40
N VAL A 55 -0.40 21.19 -2.66
CA VAL A 55 -1.48 22.06 -3.13
C VAL A 55 -2.86 21.35 -3.20
N PRO A 56 -3.98 22.10 -3.12
CA PRO A 56 -5.33 21.54 -3.26
C PRO A 56 -5.53 20.79 -4.59
N GLY A 57 -6.37 19.75 -4.59
CA GLY A 57 -6.74 19.01 -5.81
C GLY A 57 -5.84 17.82 -6.19
N LEU A 58 -4.73 17.57 -5.48
CA LEU A 58 -3.81 16.46 -5.77
C LEU A 58 -4.23 15.10 -5.20
N ALA A 59 -5.53 14.82 -5.18
CA ALA A 59 -6.10 13.55 -4.71
C ALA A 59 -5.72 13.11 -3.28
N LYS A 60 -5.11 13.96 -2.42
CA LYS A 60 -4.70 13.60 -1.05
C LYS A 60 -5.80 12.92 -0.24
N THR A 61 -6.97 13.58 -0.13
CA THR A 61 -8.13 13.04 0.59
C THR A 61 -8.70 11.81 -0.09
N LEU A 62 -8.68 11.77 -1.43
CA LEU A 62 -9.15 10.61 -2.19
C LEU A 62 -8.28 9.39 -1.90
N SER A 63 -6.95 9.53 -1.91
CA SER A 63 -6.00 8.45 -1.64
C SER A 63 -6.21 7.80 -0.28
N VAL A 64 -6.40 8.59 0.77
CA VAL A 64 -6.67 8.06 2.12
C VAL A 64 -8.02 7.35 2.18
N LYS A 65 -9.07 7.93 1.59
CA LYS A 65 -10.40 7.30 1.53
C LYS A 65 -10.39 6.00 0.74
N THR A 66 -9.70 5.97 -0.40
CA THR A 66 -9.57 4.77 -1.24
C THR A 66 -8.83 3.67 -0.50
N LEU A 67 -7.71 4.00 0.17
CA LEU A 67 -7.00 3.00 1.00
C LEU A 67 -7.92 2.41 2.07
N ALA A 68 -8.63 3.27 2.82
CA ALA A 68 -9.56 2.80 3.85
C ALA A 68 -10.67 1.91 3.27
N ALA A 69 -11.23 2.27 2.11
CA ALA A 69 -12.27 1.49 1.45
C ALA A 69 -11.76 0.12 0.97
N CYS A 70 -10.54 0.04 0.42
CA CYS A 70 -9.95 -1.23 -0.02
C CYS A 70 -9.62 -2.19 1.13
N LEU A 71 -9.45 -1.66 2.36
CA LEU A 71 -9.18 -2.45 3.56
C LEU A 71 -10.46 -2.85 4.30
N SER A 72 -11.56 -2.11 4.11
CA SER A 72 -12.83 -2.31 4.82
C SER A 72 -13.70 -3.38 4.14
N VAL A 73 -13.18 -4.61 4.10
CA VAL A 73 -13.91 -5.82 3.67
C VAL A 73 -14.22 -6.70 4.88
#